data_AF-A0A3R8W504-F1
#
_entry.id   AF-A0A3R8W504-F1
#
_cell.length_a   1.000
_cell.length_b   1.000
_cell.length_c   1.000
_cell.angle_alpha   90.00
_cell.angle_beta   90.00
_cell.angle_gamma   90.00
#
_symmetry.space_group_name_H-M   'P 1'
#
loop_
_entity.id
_entity.type
_entity.pdbx_description
1 polymer ?
#
loop_
_entity_poly.entity_id
_entity_poly.type
_entity_poly.pdbx_seq_one_letter_code
_entity_poly.pdbx_strand_id
1 'polypeptide(L)'
;MKNEHAAIHWQWLSEQIQSIRTYSGIENTYTIDSELIRDVHIDSLEMLELITAIEQYTGQPISDEVWMKWHNLRGIVEYLVSVT
;
A
#
# COMPACT_ATOMS: atom_id res chain seq x y z
N MET A 1 4.76 -10.22 18.16
CA MET A 1 4.98 -10.90 16.87
C MET A 1 4.00 -10.45 15.78
N LYS A 2 2.74 -10.95 15.66
CA LYS A 2 1.84 -10.53 14.55
C LYS A 2 1.64 -9.01 14.44
N ASN A 3 1.51 -8.32 15.57
CA ASN A 3 1.29 -6.87 15.60
C ASN A 3 2.56 -6.06 15.26
N GLU A 4 3.75 -6.60 15.49
CA GLU A 4 5.03 -5.92 15.18
C GLU A 4 5.34 -5.98 13.69
N HIS A 5 5.05 -7.11 13.03
CA HIS A 5 5.21 -7.25 11.59
C HIS A 5 4.25 -6.32 10.85
N ALA A 6 2.97 -6.29 11.26
CA ALA A 6 2.00 -5.37 10.69
C ALA A 6 2.42 -3.89 10.84
N ALA A 7 3.05 -3.52 11.97
CA ALA A 7 3.55 -2.17 12.18
C ALA A 7 4.73 -1.82 11.24
N ILE A 8 5.66 -2.76 11.01
CA ILE A 8 6.77 -2.57 10.06
C ILE A 8 6.25 -2.38 8.64
N HIS A 9 5.32 -3.23 8.20
CA HIS A 9 4.75 -3.13 6.85
C HIS A 9 3.87 -1.89 6.69
N TRP A 10 3.14 -1.49 7.74
CA TRP A 10 2.40 -0.24 7.75
C TRP A 10 3.31 0.97 7.59
N GLN A 11 4.41 1.01 8.34
CA GLN A 11 5.39 2.09 8.25
C GLN A 11 5.98 2.17 6.83
N TRP A 12 6.44 1.04 6.30
CA TRP A 12 6.99 0.96 4.95
C TRP A 12 5.97 1.40 3.89
N LEU A 13 4.72 0.91 3.97
CA LEU A 13 3.66 1.26 3.03
C LEU A 13 3.36 2.76 3.05
N SER A 14 3.33 3.35 4.25
CA SER A 14 3.08 4.78 4.42
C SER A 14 4.19 5.62 3.76
N GLU A 15 5.45 5.20 3.89
CA GLU A 15 6.60 5.85 3.24
C GLU A 15 6.51 5.75 1.72
N GLN A 16 6.11 4.59 1.17
CA GLN A 16 5.93 4.43 -0.27
C GLN A 16 4.82 5.32 -0.82
N ILE A 17 3.66 5.36 -0.14
CA ILE A 17 2.54 6.21 -0.53
C ILE A 17 2.95 7.68 -0.48
N GLN A 18 3.71 8.10 0.53
CA GLN A 18 4.22 9.46 0.60
C GLN A 18 5.18 9.77 -0.57
N SER A 19 6.05 8.83 -0.93
CA SER A 19 6.96 9.00 -2.07
C SER A 19 6.20 9.14 -3.39
N ILE A 20 5.24 8.26 -3.66
CA ILE A 20 4.41 8.29 -4.88
C ILE A 20 3.65 9.61 -4.98
N ARG A 21 3.09 10.07 -3.85
CA ARG A 21 2.28 11.30 -3.79
C ARG A 21 3.08 12.59 -3.65
N THR A 22 4.41 12.52 -3.56
CA THR A 22 5.26 13.73 -3.40
C THR A 22 5.01 14.75 -4.52
N TYR A 23 4.60 14.28 -5.71
CA TYR A 23 4.31 15.14 -6.86
C TYR A 23 2.83 15.53 -7.00
N SER A 24 1.91 14.94 -6.23
CA SER A 24 0.48 15.27 -6.30
C SER A 24 0.09 16.46 -5.42
N GLY A 25 0.95 16.86 -4.48
CA GLY A 25 0.70 18.01 -3.59
C GLY A 25 -0.41 17.78 -2.57
N ILE A 26 -0.86 16.53 -2.39
CA ILE A 26 -1.93 16.19 -1.45
C ILE A 26 -1.30 15.72 -0.12
N GLU A 27 -1.43 16.52 0.93
CA GLU A 27 -0.87 16.27 2.28
C GLU A 27 -1.90 15.68 3.26
N ASN A 28 -2.88 14.92 2.77
CA ASN A 28 -3.91 14.36 3.66
C ASN A 28 -3.33 13.26 4.56
N THR A 29 -3.58 13.37 5.86
CA THR A 29 -3.35 12.27 6.81
C THR A 29 -4.31 11.13 6.54
N TYR A 30 -3.81 9.91 6.49
CA TYR A 30 -4.61 8.69 6.31
C TYR A 30 -4.28 7.66 7.40
N THR A 31 -5.14 6.67 7.56
CA THR A 31 -4.99 5.56 8.52
C THR A 31 -5.00 4.23 7.79
N ILE A 32 -4.70 3.13 8.49
CA ILE A 32 -4.73 1.80 7.89
C ILE A 32 -6.10 1.43 7.30
N ASP A 33 -7.18 2.04 7.78
CA ASP A 33 -8.55 1.78 7.28
C ASP A 33 -8.97 2.72 6.14
N SER A 34 -8.11 3.66 5.73
CA SER A 34 -8.40 4.61 4.66
C SER A 34 -8.56 3.94 3.30
N GLU A 35 -9.59 4.36 2.57
CA GLU A 35 -9.88 3.88 1.21
C GLU A 35 -8.84 4.39 0.22
N LEU A 36 -8.33 3.48 -0.63
CA LEU A 36 -7.23 3.77 -1.57
C LEU A 36 -7.54 4.95 -2.50
N ILE A 37 -8.72 4.94 -3.10
CA ILE A 37 -9.10 5.96 -4.10
C ILE A 37 -9.66 7.21 -3.43
N ARG A 38 -10.52 7.04 -2.42
CA ARG A 38 -11.30 8.15 -1.84
C ARG A 38 -10.51 8.98 -0.84
N ASP A 39 -9.78 8.32 0.06
CA ASP A 39 -9.12 8.98 1.19
C ASP A 39 -7.62 9.19 0.90
N VAL A 40 -6.99 8.18 0.32
CA VAL A 40 -5.55 8.23 -0.02
C VAL A 40 -5.32 8.88 -1.39
N HIS A 41 -6.37 8.98 -2.22
CA HIS A 41 -6.32 9.56 -3.57
C HIS A 41 -5.35 8.84 -4.53
N ILE A 42 -5.18 7.53 -4.37
CA ILE A 42 -4.41 6.70 -5.31
C ILE A 42 -5.18 6.55 -6.61
N ASP A 43 -4.64 7.08 -7.70
CA ASP A 43 -5.16 6.87 -9.05
C ASP A 43 -4.65 5.57 -9.70
N SER A 44 -5.06 5.30 -10.95
CA SER A 44 -4.66 4.07 -11.66
C SER A 44 -3.17 3.96 -11.94
N LEU A 45 -2.46 5.08 -12.13
CA LEU A 45 -1.02 5.08 -12.37
C LEU A 45 -0.27 4.88 -11.05
N GLU A 46 -0.66 5.63 -10.01
CA GLU A 46 -0.10 5.51 -8.67
C GLU A 46 -0.30 4.09 -8.10
N MET A 47 -1.42 3.42 -8.44
CA MET A 47 -1.66 2.02 -8.09
C MET A 47 -0.61 1.09 -8.71
N LEU A 48 -0.26 1.28 -9.99
CA LEU A 48 0.75 0.46 -10.66
C LEU A 48 2.15 0.69 -10.10
N GLU A 49 2.48 1.94 -9.74
CA GLU A 49 3.72 2.27 -9.04
C GLU A 49 3.79 1.58 -7.68
N LEU A 50 2.68 1.60 -6.92
CA LEU A 50 2.58 0.93 -5.63
C LEU A 50 2.73 -0.58 -5.75
N ILE A 51 2.06 -1.21 -6.72
CA ILE A 51 2.20 -2.65 -7.00
C ILE A 51 3.66 -2.99 -7.30
N THR A 52 4.31 -2.22 -8.17
CA THR A 52 5.73 -2.40 -8.52
C THR A 52 6.62 -2.32 -7.28
N ALA A 53 6.37 -1.35 -6.39
CA ALA A 53 7.12 -1.21 -5.13
C ALA A 53 6.91 -2.41 -4.19
N ILE A 54 5.68 -2.94 -4.10
CA ILE A 54 5.37 -4.12 -3.29
C ILE A 54 6.05 -5.37 -3.86
N GLU A 55 6.06 -5.55 -5.19
CA GLU A 55 6.75 -6.68 -5.83
C GLU A 55 8.26 -6.64 -5.54
N GLN A 56 8.88 -5.46 -5.59
CA GLN A 56 10.28 -5.28 -5.24
C GLN A 56 10.54 -5.56 -3.75
N TYR A 57 9.67 -5.11 -2.87
CA TYR A 57 9.80 -5.30 -1.42
C TYR A 57 9.61 -6.76 -0.99
N THR A 58 8.67 -7.46 -1.61
CA THR A 58 8.36 -8.87 -1.31
C THR A 58 9.23 -9.85 -2.11
N GLY A 59 9.86 -9.40 -3.20
CA GLY A 59 10.67 -10.23 -4.09
C GLY A 59 9.84 -11.19 -4.97
N GLN A 60 8.53 -10.98 -5.08
CA GLN A 60 7.62 -11.83 -5.85
C GLN A 60 6.55 -11.01 -6.57
N PRO A 61 6.08 -11.47 -7.75
CA PRO A 61 5.01 -10.79 -8.48
C PRO A 61 3.67 -10.89 -7.76
N ILE A 62 2.81 -9.88 -7.95
CA ILE A 62 1.44 -9.86 -7.41
C ILE A 62 0.47 -10.17 -8.55
N SER A 63 -0.43 -11.14 -8.32
CA SER A 63 -1.50 -11.42 -9.28
C SER A 63 -2.55 -10.30 -9.29
N ASP A 64 -3.06 -9.97 -10.47
CA ASP A 64 -4.18 -9.05 -10.65
C ASP A 64 -5.39 -9.37 -9.78
N GLU A 65 -5.69 -10.66 -9.61
CA GLU A 65 -6.81 -11.10 -8.77
C GLU A 65 -6.65 -10.77 -7.28
N VAL A 66 -5.43 -10.45 -6.84
CA VAL A 66 -5.12 -10.04 -5.46
C VAL A 66 -5.26 -8.53 -5.34
N TRP A 67 -4.50 -7.75 -6.11
CA TRP A 67 -4.45 -6.30 -5.94
C TRP A 67 -5.74 -5.61 -6.37
N MET A 68 -6.47 -6.17 -7.35
CA MET A 68 -7.78 -5.65 -7.77
C MET A 68 -8.86 -5.78 -6.68
N LYS A 69 -8.63 -6.57 -5.61
CA LYS A 69 -9.54 -6.69 -4.46
C LYS A 69 -9.20 -5.73 -3.33
N TRP A 70 -8.10 -4.97 -3.43
CA TRP A 70 -7.74 -4.02 -2.39
C TRP A 70 -8.67 -2.82 -2.41
N HIS A 71 -9.33 -2.58 -1.26
CA HIS A 71 -10.23 -1.44 -1.06
C HIS A 71 -9.59 -0.37 -0.16
N ASN A 72 -8.82 -0.79 0.83
CA ASN A 72 -8.17 0.06 1.81
C ASN A 72 -6.73 -0.40 2.06
N LEU A 73 -5.97 0.41 2.81
CA LEU A 73 -4.58 0.12 3.12
C LEU A 73 -4.39 -1.14 3.99
N ARG A 74 -5.38 -1.49 4.81
CA ARG A 74 -5.38 -2.72 5.62
C ARG A 74 -5.22 -3.95 4.75
N GLY A 75 -5.94 -4.05 3.63
CA GLY A 75 -5.82 -5.17 2.72
C GLY A 75 -4.40 -5.38 2.18
N ILE A 76 -3.68 -4.27 1.97
CA ILE A 76 -2.27 -4.30 1.52
C ILE A 76 -1.35 -4.75 2.66
N VAL A 77 -1.51 -4.20 3.87
CA VAL A 77 -0.71 -4.59 5.03
C VAL A 77 -0.91 -6.08 5.37
N GLU A 78 -2.15 -6.56 5.33
CA GLU A 78 -2.48 -7.97 5.55
C GLU A 78 -1.84 -8.87 4.49
N TYR A 79 -1.82 -8.44 3.22
CA TYR A 79 -1.10 -9.13 2.17
C TYR A 79 0.40 -9.21 2.48
N LEU A 80 1.04 -8.08 2.82
CA LEU A 80 2.48 -8.03 3.16
C LEU A 80 2.83 -8.99 4.31
N VAL A 81 2.03 -8.99 5.38
CA VAL A 81 2.19 -9.91 6.52
C VAL A 81 2.05 -11.37 6.11
N SER A 82 1.25 -11.68 5.08
CA SER A 82 1.01 -13.06 4.64
C SER A 82 2.14 -13.64 3.78
N VAL A 83 2.98 -12.78 3.20
CA VAL A 83 3.99 -13.18 2.22
C VAL A 83 5.43 -12.88 2.61
N THR A 84 5.65 -12.26 3.78
CA THR A 84 6.97 -11.98 4.36
C THR A 84 7.10 -12.57 5.76
#